data_AF-A0ABD4KBS4-F1
#
_entry.id   AF-A0ABD4KBS4-F1
#
_cell.length_a   1.000
_cell.length_b   1.000
_cell.length_c   1.000
_cell.angle_alpha   90.00
_cell.angle_beta   90.00
_cell.angle_gamma   90.00
#
_symmetry.space_group_name_H-M   'P 1'
#
loop_
_entity.id
_entity.type
_entity.pdbx_description
1 polymer ?
#
loop_
_entity_poly.entity_id
_entity_poly.type
_entity_poly.pdbx_seq_one_letter_code
_entity_poly.pdbx_strand_id
1 'polypeptide(L)'
;MTRTLAVMLAVVLAALGWQSWRLNNARHTIEIQGETLETKTQALAKKNNQLIGLSILTETNSREQMRLYAAAEKTTALLRNRQHRIEELKRENEELRRWTDTPLPADIIRLRERPALAGGAAYREWLSESDAVQPEPNSAAH
;
A
#
# COMPACT_ATOMS: atom_id res chain seq x y z
N MET A 1 -35.30 -79.13 -52.13
CA MET A 1 -35.55 -77.70 -52.43
C MET A 1 -36.20 -76.93 -51.28
N THR A 2 -37.12 -77.53 -50.51
CA THR A 2 -37.78 -76.86 -49.36
C THR A 2 -36.85 -76.64 -48.15
N ARG A 3 -35.96 -77.59 -47.84
CA ARG A 3 -34.99 -77.48 -46.73
C ARG A 3 -33.97 -76.35 -46.93
N THR A 4 -33.48 -76.16 -48.16
CA THR A 4 -32.54 -75.07 -48.48
C THR A 4 -33.18 -73.70 -48.39
N LEU A 5 -34.45 -73.57 -48.80
CA LEU A 5 -35.23 -72.34 -48.62
C LEU A 5 -35.47 -72.02 -47.14
N ALA A 6 -35.80 -73.02 -46.32
CA ALA A 6 -35.99 -72.82 -44.89
C ALA A 6 -34.71 -72.36 -44.18
N VAL A 7 -33.55 -72.93 -44.54
CA VAL A 7 -32.26 -72.51 -43.99
C VAL A 7 -31.91 -71.09 -44.42
N MET A 8 -32.15 -70.72 -45.69
CA MET A 8 -31.89 -69.35 -46.15
C MET A 8 -32.79 -68.33 -45.43
N LEU A 9 -34.07 -68.67 -45.23
CA LEU A 9 -35.01 -67.83 -44.49
C LEU A 9 -34.58 -67.64 -43.03
N ALA A 10 -34.12 -68.70 -42.38
CA ALA A 10 -33.64 -68.65 -41.00
C ALA A 10 -32.40 -67.75 -40.85
N VAL A 11 -31.46 -67.81 -41.81
CA VAL A 11 -30.28 -66.96 -41.83
C VAL A 11 -30.64 -65.49 -42.03
N VAL A 12 -31.60 -65.18 -42.91
CA VAL A 12 -32.09 -63.81 -43.12
C VAL A 12 -32.74 -63.26 -41.85
N LEU A 13 -33.57 -64.07 -41.18
CA LEU A 13 -34.22 -63.66 -39.92
C LEU A 13 -33.19 -63.45 -38.79
N ALA A 14 -32.17 -64.29 -38.69
CA ALA A 14 -31.08 -64.13 -37.72
C ALA A 14 -30.27 -62.85 -38.00
N ALA A 15 -29.99 -62.55 -39.26
CA ALA A 15 -29.29 -61.33 -39.66
C ALA A 15 -30.11 -60.06 -39.34
N LEU A 16 -31.43 -60.09 -39.59
CA LEU A 16 -32.33 -58.99 -39.24
C LEU A 16 -32.48 -58.80 -37.72
N GLY A 17 -32.57 -59.90 -36.96
CA GLY A 17 -32.59 -59.87 -35.50
C GLY A 17 -31.31 -59.29 -34.92
N TRP A 18 -30.15 -59.68 -35.46
CA TRP A 18 -28.85 -59.14 -35.08
C TRP A 18 -28.70 -57.66 -35.43
N GLN A 19 -29.18 -57.25 -36.61
CA GLN A 19 -29.14 -55.86 -37.04
C GLN A 19 -30.05 -54.98 -36.18
N SER A 20 -31.25 -55.45 -35.83
CA SER A 20 -32.18 -54.75 -34.95
C SER A 20 -31.65 -54.65 -33.52
N TRP A 21 -31.05 -55.72 -33.00
CA TRP A 21 -30.39 -55.72 -31.70
C TRP A 21 -29.21 -54.76 -31.65
N ARG A 22 -28.34 -54.76 -32.67
CA ARG A 22 -27.19 -53.83 -32.76
C ARG A 22 -27.65 -52.37 -32.85
N LEU A 23 -28.71 -52.09 -33.63
CA LEU A 23 -29.23 -50.74 -33.79
C LEU A 23 -29.88 -50.23 -32.49
N ASN A 24 -30.59 -51.10 -31.78
CA ASN A 24 -31.20 -50.76 -30.50
C ASN A 24 -30.15 -50.56 -29.40
N ASN A 25 -29.11 -51.41 -29.37
CA ASN A 25 -28.04 -51.30 -28.39
C ASN A 25 -27.17 -50.05 -28.65
N ALA A 26 -26.94 -49.68 -29.91
CA ALA A 26 -26.24 -48.44 -30.27
C ALA A 26 -27.02 -47.18 -29.85
N ARG A 27 -28.35 -47.21 -29.89
CA ARG A 27 -29.20 -46.10 -29.43
C ARG A 27 -29.09 -45.88 -27.91
N HIS A 28 -29.10 -46.95 -27.11
CA HIS A 28 -28.93 -46.84 -25.66
C HIS A 28 -27.56 -46.28 -25.25
N THR A 29 -26.49 -46.63 -25.95
CA THR A 29 -25.16 -46.07 -25.65
C THR A 29 -25.05 -44.58 -25.96
N ILE A 30 -25.76 -44.08 -26.97
CA ILE A 30 -25.73 -42.66 -27.36
C ILE A 30 -26.53 -41.80 -26.37
N GLU A 31 -27.65 -42.31 -25.87
CA GLU A 31 -28.48 -41.62 -24.88
C GLU A 31 -27.75 -41.46 -23.53
N ILE A 32 -27.12 -42.53 -23.04
CA ILE A 32 -26.33 -42.49 -21.79
C ILE A 32 -25.07 -41.62 -21.95
N GLN A 33 -24.44 -41.62 -23.12
CA GLN A 33 -23.32 -40.73 -23.40
C GLN A 33 -23.74 -39.27 -23.47
N GLY A 34 -24.92 -38.97 -24.00
CA GLY A 34 -25.49 -37.62 -24.03
C GLY A 34 -25.74 -37.07 -22.63
N GLU A 35 -26.40 -37.84 -21.77
CA GLU A 35 -26.70 -37.44 -20.39
C GLU A 35 -25.41 -37.24 -19.56
N THR A 36 -24.41 -38.10 -19.74
CA THR A 36 -23.12 -37.94 -19.06
C THR A 36 -22.30 -36.76 -19.58
N LEU A 37 -22.49 -36.36 -20.85
CA LEU A 37 -21.87 -35.15 -21.38
C LEU A 37 -22.56 -33.90 -20.85
N GLU A 38 -23.88 -33.87 -20.81
CA GLU A 38 -24.67 -32.75 -20.30
C GLU A 38 -24.42 -32.51 -18.81
N THR A 39 -24.34 -33.57 -18.01
CA THR A 39 -24.01 -33.46 -16.59
C THR A 39 -22.58 -32.94 -16.39
N LYS A 40 -21.61 -33.37 -17.22
CA LYS A 40 -20.23 -32.86 -17.18
C LYS A 40 -20.13 -31.40 -17.61
N THR A 41 -20.83 -30.99 -18.67
CA THR A 41 -20.83 -29.57 -19.12
C THR A 41 -21.49 -28.68 -18.07
N GLN A 42 -22.58 -29.13 -17.44
CA GLN A 42 -23.24 -28.40 -16.36
C GLN A 42 -22.34 -28.30 -15.12
N ALA A 43 -21.63 -29.37 -14.76
CA ALA A 43 -20.66 -29.35 -13.66
C ALA A 43 -19.49 -28.39 -13.94
N LEU A 44 -18.95 -28.39 -15.16
CA LEU A 44 -17.91 -27.45 -15.59
C LEU A 44 -18.41 -26.01 -15.58
N ALA A 45 -19.62 -25.74 -16.07
CA ALA A 45 -20.23 -24.41 -16.03
C ALA A 45 -20.40 -23.91 -14.59
N LYS A 46 -20.87 -24.78 -13.67
CA LYS A 46 -20.96 -24.47 -12.24
C LYS A 46 -19.60 -24.14 -11.63
N LYS A 47 -18.58 -24.95 -11.91
CA LYS A 47 -17.21 -24.73 -11.42
C LYS A 47 -16.58 -23.46 -11.99
N ASN A 48 -16.80 -23.16 -13.27
CA ASN A 48 -16.32 -21.93 -13.90
C ASN A 48 -16.97 -20.69 -13.26
N ASN A 49 -18.29 -20.70 -13.05
CA ASN A 49 -18.98 -19.61 -12.36
C ASN A 49 -18.47 -19.41 -10.93
N GLN A 50 -18.18 -20.49 -10.19
CA GLN A 50 -17.57 -20.41 -8.86
C GLN A 50 -16.17 -19.79 -8.92
N LEU A 51 -15.36 -20.18 -9.91
CA LEU A 51 -14.00 -19.67 -10.08
C LEU A 51 -13.99 -18.18 -10.45
N ILE A 52 -14.89 -17.76 -11.35
CA ILE A 52 -15.11 -16.35 -11.71
C ILE A 52 -15.56 -15.54 -10.48
N GLY A 53 -16.50 -16.08 -9.68
CA GLY A 53 -16.94 -15.44 -8.44
C GLY A 53 -15.79 -15.25 -7.45
N LEU A 54 -14.99 -16.30 -7.23
CA LEU A 54 -13.82 -16.27 -6.36
C LEU A 54 -12.73 -15.32 -6.88
N SER A 55 -12.49 -15.28 -8.20
CA SER A 55 -11.50 -14.37 -8.77
C SER A 55 -11.92 -12.91 -8.63
N ILE A 56 -13.20 -12.59 -8.83
CA ILE A 56 -13.74 -11.23 -8.60
C ILE A 56 -13.62 -10.85 -7.12
N LEU A 57 -13.99 -11.74 -6.20
CA LEU A 57 -13.85 -11.52 -4.76
C LEU A 57 -12.39 -11.33 -4.35
N THR A 58 -11.48 -12.14 -4.89
CA THR A 58 -10.04 -12.07 -4.56
C THR A 58 -9.38 -10.84 -5.19
N GLU A 59 -9.75 -10.47 -6.41
CA GLU A 59 -9.22 -9.30 -7.10
C GLU A 59 -9.70 -8.00 -6.42
N THR A 60 -10.99 -7.92 -6.07
CA THR A 60 -11.52 -6.77 -5.32
C THR A 60 -10.91 -6.69 -3.93
N ASN A 61 -10.82 -7.81 -3.21
CA ASN A 61 -10.24 -7.85 -1.88
C ASN A 61 -8.75 -7.48 -1.89
N SER A 62 -7.96 -7.98 -2.84
CA SER A 62 -6.53 -7.63 -2.94
C SER A 62 -6.31 -6.15 -3.26
N ARG A 63 -7.14 -5.54 -4.11
CA ARG A 63 -7.11 -4.10 -4.39
C ARG A 63 -7.45 -3.26 -3.15
N GLU A 64 -8.48 -3.64 -2.42
CA GLU A 64 -8.86 -2.94 -1.18
C GLU A 64 -7.80 -3.15 -0.07
N GLN A 65 -7.23 -4.35 0.06
CA GLN A 65 -6.11 -4.58 0.98
C GLN A 65 -4.89 -3.72 0.61
N MET A 66 -4.50 -3.67 -0.67
CA MET A 66 -3.40 -2.80 -1.11
C MET A 66 -3.67 -1.32 -0.81
N ARG A 67 -4.92 -0.85 -0.99
CA ARG A 67 -5.30 0.51 -0.62
C ARG A 67 -5.19 0.75 0.88
N LEU A 68 -5.63 -0.20 1.71
CA LEU A 68 -5.51 -0.11 3.17
C LEU A 68 -4.04 -0.09 3.60
N TYR A 69 -3.19 -0.96 3.04
CA TYR A 69 -1.75 -0.96 3.29
C TYR A 69 -1.09 0.36 2.85
N ALA A 70 -1.39 0.86 1.65
CA ALA A 70 -0.86 2.14 1.17
C ALA A 70 -1.33 3.31 2.02
N ALA A 71 -2.58 3.30 2.48
CA ALA A 71 -3.10 4.31 3.40
C ALA A 71 -2.40 4.24 4.77
N ALA A 72 -2.19 3.03 5.31
CA ALA A 72 -1.47 2.83 6.56
C ALA A 72 0.01 3.24 6.47
N GLU A 73 0.66 2.98 5.33
CA GLU A 73 2.03 3.43 5.08
C GLU A 73 2.10 4.96 5.00
N LYS A 74 1.16 5.59 4.30
CA LYS A 74 1.08 7.05 4.23
C LYS A 74 0.84 7.69 5.60
N THR A 75 -0.05 7.12 6.42
CA THR A 75 -0.32 7.66 7.76
C THR A 75 0.87 7.47 8.69
N THR A 76 1.53 6.31 8.65
CA THR A 76 2.74 6.07 9.45
C THR A 76 3.90 6.98 9.05
N ALA A 77 4.10 7.23 7.75
CA ALA A 77 5.10 8.20 7.28
C ALA A 77 4.78 9.62 7.77
N LEU A 78 3.51 10.05 7.71
CA LEU A 78 3.08 11.35 8.20
C LEU A 78 3.25 11.47 9.72
N LEU A 79 2.93 10.42 10.48
CA LEU A 79 3.13 10.38 11.92
C LEU A 79 4.61 10.51 12.30
N ARG A 80 5.52 9.81 11.61
CA ARG A 80 6.96 9.95 11.84
C ARG A 80 7.45 11.37 11.55
N ASN A 81 6.99 11.98 10.46
CA ASN A 81 7.34 13.35 10.13
C ASN A 81 6.84 14.34 11.19
N ARG A 82 5.60 14.18 11.65
CA ARG A 82 5.03 15.00 12.74
C ARG A 82 5.81 14.85 14.03
N GLN A 83 6.21 13.62 14.38
CA GLN A 83 7.00 13.35 15.57
C GLN A 83 8.36 14.05 15.52
N HIS A 84 9.10 13.89 14.42
CA HIS A 84 10.38 14.59 14.23
C HIS A 84 10.23 16.11 14.30
N ARG A 85 9.17 16.66 13.71
CA ARG A 85 8.92 18.10 13.77
C ARG A 85 8.63 18.58 15.19
N ILE A 86 7.91 17.80 15.98
CA ILE A 86 7.64 18.14 17.39
C ILE A 86 8.95 18.11 18.20
N GLU A 87 9.80 17.11 17.98
CA GLU A 87 11.10 17.00 18.65
C GLU A 87 12.03 18.15 18.29
N GLU A 88 12.08 18.52 17.01
CA GLU A 88 12.85 19.66 16.52
C GLU A 88 12.35 20.97 17.16
N LEU A 89 11.05 21.24 17.12
CA LEU A 89 10.45 22.43 17.73
C LEU A 89 10.70 22.48 19.24
N LYS A 90 10.66 21.33 19.92
CA LYS A 90 10.98 21.25 21.35
C LYS A 90 12.43 21.63 21.62
N ARG A 91 13.38 21.11 20.82
CA ARG A 91 14.80 21.43 20.94
C ARG A 91 15.07 22.91 20.66
N GLU A 92 14.46 23.47 19.61
CA GLU A 92 14.55 24.90 19.29
C GLU A 92 14.00 25.76 20.44
N ASN A 93 12.86 25.38 21.02
CA ASN A 93 12.28 26.11 22.15
C ASN A 93 13.20 26.09 23.38
N GLU A 94 13.82 24.94 23.68
CA GLU A 94 14.79 24.81 24.77
C GLU A 94 16.07 25.62 24.50
N GLU A 95 16.55 25.66 23.26
CA GLU A 95 17.68 26.50 22.86
C GLU A 95 17.37 27.99 23.00
N LEU A 96 16.20 28.45 22.55
CA LEU A 96 15.76 29.84 22.71
C LEU A 96 15.64 30.23 24.19
N ARG A 97 15.12 29.32 25.01
CA ARG A 97 15.02 29.53 26.44
C ARG A 97 16.40 29.65 27.09
N ARG A 98 17.33 28.73 26.76
CA ARG A 98 18.73 28.81 27.22
C ARG A 98 19.42 30.11 26.79
N TRP A 99 19.22 30.55 25.54
CA TRP A 99 19.76 31.81 25.05
C TRP A 99 19.22 33.01 25.83
N THR A 100 17.92 33.02 26.12
CA THR A 100 17.28 34.11 26.90
C THR A 100 17.75 34.11 28.35
N ASP A 101 17.97 32.93 28.94
CA ASP A 101 18.48 32.77 30.30
C ASP A 101 19.99 33.04 30.41
N THR A 102 20.71 33.12 29.28
CA THR A 102 22.14 33.44 29.27
C THR A 102 22.34 34.93 29.56
N PRO A 103 23.09 35.31 30.61
CA PRO A 103 23.33 36.72 30.92
C PRO A 103 24.09 37.40 29.79
N LEU A 104 23.72 38.65 29.48
CA LEU A 104 24.42 39.42 28.44
C LEU A 104 25.90 39.64 28.84
N PRO A 105 26.84 39.54 27.89
CA PRO A 105 28.24 39.88 28.14
C PRO A 105 28.41 41.30 28.68
N ALA A 106 29.35 41.48 29.60
CA ALA A 106 29.63 42.77 30.25
C ALA A 106 29.90 43.90 29.24
N ASP A 107 30.51 43.57 28.10
CA ASP A 107 30.81 44.52 27.02
C ASP A 107 29.53 45.10 26.39
N ILE A 108 28.50 44.28 26.20
CA ILE A 108 27.20 44.72 25.67
C ILE A 108 26.46 45.56 26.73
N ILE A 109 26.58 45.20 28.01
CA ILE A 109 25.99 45.96 29.10
C ILE A 109 26.63 47.36 29.18
N ARG A 110 27.96 47.46 29.10
CA ARG A 110 28.69 48.74 29.09
C ARG A 110 28.34 49.61 27.89
N LEU A 111 28.14 49.02 26.71
CA LEU A 111 27.69 49.77 25.53
C LEU A 111 26.26 50.32 25.69
N ARG A 112 25.40 49.62 26.44
CA ARG A 112 24.01 50.03 26.71
C ARG A 112 23.90 51.02 27.87
N GLU A 113 24.82 50.97 28.83
CA GLU A 113 24.93 51.96 29.90
C GLU A 113 25.34 53.31 29.33
N ARG A 114 24.35 54.14 28.96
CA ARG A 114 24.59 55.55 28.64
C ARG A 114 24.73 56.35 29.93
N PRO A 115 25.85 57.06 30.15
CA PRO A 115 25.93 58.05 31.21
C PRO A 115 24.94 59.19 30.95
N ALA A 116 24.44 59.81 32.02
CA ALA A 116 23.56 60.97 31.92
C ALA A 116 24.38 62.19 31.44
N LEU A 117 24.44 62.38 30.13
CA LEU A 117 25.23 63.45 29.51
C LEU A 117 24.45 64.77 29.59
N ALA A 118 24.98 65.73 30.36
CA ALA A 118 24.37 67.05 30.58
C ALA A 118 24.65 68.03 29.42
N GLY A 119 24.25 67.66 28.20
CA GLY A 119 24.28 68.53 27.02
C GLY A 119 25.30 68.14 25.92
N GLY A 120 25.26 68.88 24.80
CA GLY A 120 25.93 68.49 23.55
C GLY A 120 27.46 68.54 23.55
N ALA A 121 28.08 69.31 24.46
CA ALA A 121 29.54 69.31 24.64
C ALA A 121 30.01 68.02 25.35
N ALA A 122 29.33 67.65 26.45
CA ALA A 122 29.57 66.40 27.16
C ALA A 122 29.34 65.17 26.27
N TYR A 123 28.38 65.24 25.34
CA TYR A 123 28.15 64.17 24.37
C TYR A 123 29.34 63.94 23.42
N ARG A 124 30.02 65.02 23.01
CA ARG A 124 31.13 64.95 22.05
C ARG A 124 32.41 64.42 22.70
N GLU A 125 32.63 64.78 23.95
CA GLU A 125 33.77 64.32 24.76
C GLU A 125 33.62 62.84 25.13
N TRP A 126 32.41 62.42 25.54
CA TRP A 126 32.11 61.00 25.77
C TRP A 126 32.36 60.15 24.52
N LEU A 127 31.93 60.62 23.34
CA LEU A 127 32.15 59.92 22.06
C LEU A 127 33.64 59.77 21.70
N SER A 128 34.48 60.75 22.01
CA SER A 128 35.93 60.65 21.74
C SER A 128 36.67 59.78 22.76
N GLU A 129 36.13 59.66 23.97
CA GLU A 129 36.72 58.84 25.04
C GLU A 129 36.22 57.39 25.00
N SER A 130 35.04 57.14 24.44
CA SER A 130 34.51 55.80 24.13
C SER A 130 35.16 55.13 22.92
N ASP A 131 36.46 55.38 22.70
CA ASP A 131 37.27 54.70 21.69
C ASP A 131 37.22 53.18 21.86
N ALA A 132 37.35 52.46 20.75
CA ALA A 132 36.87 51.11 20.50
C ALA A 132 36.94 50.14 21.70
N VAL A 133 35.77 49.57 22.07
CA VAL A 133 35.68 48.42 22.99
C VAL A 133 36.53 47.29 22.41
N GLN A 134 37.70 47.06 23.00
CA GLN A 134 38.54 45.94 22.61
C GLN A 134 37.86 44.65 23.06
N PRO A 135 37.72 43.65 22.18
CA PRO A 135 37.15 42.37 22.56
C PRO A 135 38.03 41.73 23.65
N GLU A 136 37.40 41.26 24.73
CA GLU A 136 38.06 40.37 25.69
C GLU A 136 38.71 39.19 24.93
N PRO A 137 39.96 38.81 25.26
CA PRO A 137 40.62 37.70 24.60
C PRO A 137 39.84 36.41 24.89
N ASN A 138 39.20 35.87 23.86
CA ASN A 138 38.51 34.59 23.88
C ASN A 138 39.39 33.51 24.54
N SER A 139 39.12 33.20 25.81
CA SER A 139 39.59 31.96 26.42
C SER A 139 38.78 30.81 25.81
N ALA A 140 39.23 30.35 24.66
CA ALA A 140 38.85 29.06 24.11
C ALA A 140 39.33 27.98 25.10
N ALA A 141 38.39 27.43 25.87
CA ALA A 141 38.58 26.18 26.60
C ALA A 141 37.52 25.18 26.12
N HIS A 142 38.04 24.02 25.78
CA HIS A 142 37.45 22.83 25.16
C HIS A 142 36.14 22.32 25.78
#